data_AF-A0A3L7WQH5-F1
#
_entry.id   AF-A0A3L7WQH5-F1
#
_cell.length_a   1.000
_cell.length_b   1.000
_cell.length_c   1.000
_cell.angle_alpha   90.00
_cell.angle_beta   90.00
_cell.angle_gamma   90.00
#
_symmetry.space_group_name_H-M   'P 1'
#
loop_
_entity.id
_entity.type
_entity.pdbx_description
1 polymer ?
#
loop_
_entity_poly.entity_id
_entity_poly.type
_entity_poly.pdbx_seq_one_letter_code
_entity_poly.pdbx_strand_id
1 'polypeptide(L)'
;MDKPASARIEYHVTGTSSNIRVIYLNDLAYRAEKVGTPPWKFSFRATKDRILEVQVDNLSADGTVGCEILVYGEPIYTIEETTDSTITCTAVVP
;
A
#
# COMPACT_ATOMS: atom_id res chain seq x y z
N MET A 1 13.11 0.02 -24.01
CA MET A 1 11.92 0.88 -24.03
C MET A 1 12.00 1.76 -22.80
N ASP A 2 12.12 3.07 -22.98
CA ASP A 2 11.98 4.00 -21.85
C ASP A 2 10.56 3.87 -21.30
N LYS A 3 10.44 3.61 -20.00
CA LYS A 3 9.13 3.63 -19.34
C LYS A 3 8.59 5.05 -19.41
N PRO A 4 7.26 5.23 -19.53
CA PRO A 4 6.65 6.55 -19.49
C PRO A 4 7.10 7.34 -18.26
N ALA A 5 7.18 8.67 -18.37
CA ALA A 5 7.57 9.54 -17.25
C ALA A 5 6.68 9.39 -16.00
N SER A 6 5.50 8.77 -16.14
CA SER A 6 4.61 8.40 -15.03
C SER A 6 4.15 6.94 -15.11
N ALA A 7 4.17 6.26 -13.96
CA ALA A 7 3.66 4.91 -13.79
C ALA A 7 2.32 4.90 -13.06
N ARG A 8 1.46 3.94 -13.40
CA ARG A 8 0.25 3.65 -12.62
C ARG A 8 0.68 2.85 -11.40
N ILE A 9 0.37 3.38 -10.22
CA ILE A 9 0.66 2.78 -8.94
C ILE A 9 -0.65 2.30 -8.32
N GLU A 10 -0.61 1.13 -7.71
CA GLU A 10 -1.73 0.59 -6.94
C GLU A 10 -1.22 0.11 -5.58
N TYR A 11 -1.88 0.57 -4.51
CA TYR A 11 -1.72 0.03 -3.17
C TYR A 11 -2.87 -0.93 -2.92
N HIS A 12 -2.55 -2.15 -2.51
CA HIS A 12 -3.51 -3.11 -2.01
C HIS A 12 -3.19 -3.39 -0.54
N VAL A 13 -4.24 -3.41 0.28
CA VAL A 13 -4.18 -3.91 1.66
C VAL A 13 -5.10 -5.12 1.74
N THR A 14 -4.53 -6.23 2.18
CA THR A 14 -5.19 -7.53 2.34
C THR A 14 -5.28 -7.87 3.82
N GLY A 15 -5.92 -8.99 4.16
CA GLY A 15 -6.13 -9.39 5.54
C GLY A 15 -7.57 -9.74 5.88
N THR A 16 -7.71 -10.25 7.10
CA THR A 16 -8.99 -10.64 7.71
C THR A 16 -9.31 -9.84 8.98
N SER A 17 -8.44 -8.93 9.40
CA SER A 17 -8.66 -8.04 10.55
C SER A 17 -9.99 -7.30 10.42
N SER A 18 -10.75 -7.23 11.51
CA SER A 18 -12.06 -6.56 11.53
C SER A 18 -11.96 -5.04 11.58
N ASN A 19 -10.77 -4.47 11.84
CA ASN A 19 -10.54 -3.03 11.80
C ASN A 19 -9.06 -2.67 11.64
N ILE A 20 -8.75 -1.90 10.60
CA ILE A 20 -7.40 -1.44 10.29
C ILE A 20 -7.34 0.08 10.11
N ARG A 21 -6.17 0.66 10.34
CA ARG A 21 -5.79 1.99 9.88
C ARG A 21 -4.75 1.87 8.78
N VAL A 22 -5.00 2.54 7.66
CA VAL A 22 -4.08 2.61 6.52
C VAL A 22 -3.54 4.04 6.41
N ILE A 23 -2.24 4.21 6.53
CA ILE A 23 -1.53 5.46 6.30
C ILE A 23 -0.71 5.31 5.03
N TYR A 24 -0.86 6.21 4.06
CA TYR A 24 -0.21 6.06 2.75
C TYR A 24 0.19 7.40 2.14
N LEU A 25 1.18 7.37 1.25
CA LEU A 25 1.54 8.53 0.42
C LEU A 25 0.65 8.59 -0.83
N ASN A 26 -0.04 9.72 -1.04
CA ASN A 26 -0.88 9.92 -2.23
C ASN A 26 -0.08 10.43 -3.46
N ASP A 27 -0.81 10.77 -4.52
CA ASP A 27 -0.28 11.33 -5.77
C ASP A 27 0.50 12.63 -5.60
N LEU A 28 0.15 13.42 -4.59
CA LEU A 28 0.79 14.69 -4.25
C LEU A 28 1.93 14.56 -3.23
N ALA A 29 2.33 13.34 -2.86
CA ALA A 29 3.32 13.10 -1.80
C ALA A 29 2.89 13.41 -0.38
N TYR A 30 1.60 13.64 -0.15
CA TYR A 30 1.09 13.88 1.19
C TYR A 30 0.66 12.57 1.85
N ARG A 31 0.87 12.51 3.16
CA ARG A 31 0.33 11.43 3.98
C ARG A 31 -1.18 11.59 4.09
N ALA A 32 -1.90 10.56 3.67
CA ALA A 32 -3.32 10.41 3.85
C ALA A 32 -3.59 9.21 4.77
N GLU A 33 -4.78 9.21 5.38
CA GLU A 33 -5.20 8.15 6.30
C GLU A 33 -6.61 7.65 5.93
N LYS A 34 -6.84 6.36 6.16
CA LYS A 34 -8.17 5.77 6.13
C LYS A 34 -8.31 4.69 7.21
N VAL A 35 -9.47 4.62 7.84
CA VAL A 35 -9.84 3.55 8.77
C VAL A 35 -10.97 2.72 8.14
N GLY A 36 -10.95 1.40 8.34
CA GLY A 36 -11.97 0.50 7.84
C GLY A 36 -11.54 -0.98 7.91
N THR A 37 -12.21 -1.83 7.14
CA THR A 37 -11.86 -3.25 7.03
C THR A 37 -11.09 -3.53 5.74
N PRO A 38 -10.10 -4.44 5.72
CA PRO A 38 -9.60 -5.00 4.46
C PRO A 38 -10.74 -5.74 3.70
N PRO A 39 -10.62 -5.94 2.38
CA PRO A 39 -9.55 -5.44 1.52
C PRO A 39 -9.72 -3.95 1.22
N TRP A 40 -8.60 -3.24 1.05
CA TRP A 40 -8.58 -1.85 0.61
C TRP A 40 -7.67 -1.66 -0.59
N LYS A 41 -8.05 -0.74 -1.49
CA LYS A 41 -7.28 -0.40 -2.69
C LYS A 41 -7.24 1.09 -2.93
N PHE A 42 -6.11 1.58 -3.45
CA PHE A 42 -5.94 2.94 -3.92
C PHE A 42 -5.03 2.98 -5.14
N SER A 43 -5.38 3.78 -6.14
CA SER A 43 -4.63 3.86 -7.40
C SER A 43 -4.32 5.31 -7.75
N PHE A 44 -3.10 5.57 -8.22
CA PHE A 44 -2.67 6.89 -8.64
C PHE A 44 -1.54 6.83 -9.67
N ARG A 45 -1.00 7.99 -10.06
CA ARG A 45 0.16 8.07 -10.96
C ARG A 45 1.35 8.71 -10.24
N ALA A 46 2.54 8.17 -10.46
CA ALA A 46 3.78 8.67 -9.88
C ALA A 46 4.92 8.65 -10.90
N THR A 47 5.87 9.56 -10.78
CA THR A 47 7.08 9.59 -11.61
C THR A 47 8.11 8.56 -11.13
N LYS A 48 9.10 8.26 -11.99
CA LYS A 48 10.28 7.46 -11.60
C LYS A 48 10.94 8.01 -10.34
N ASP A 49 11.56 7.12 -9.55
CA ASP A 49 12.31 7.42 -8.33
C ASP A 49 11.45 7.96 -7.17
N ARG A 50 10.12 8.01 -7.36
CA ARG A 50 9.17 8.36 -6.32
C ARG A 50 9.14 7.28 -5.23
N ILE A 51 9.27 7.70 -3.97
CA ILE A 51 9.04 6.83 -2.80
C ILE A 51 7.54 6.55 -2.65
N LEU A 52 7.22 5.28 -2.47
CA LEU A 52 5.90 4.74 -2.21
C LEU A 52 5.90 4.16 -0.80
N GLU A 53 4.85 4.43 -0.04
CA GLU A 53 4.73 3.95 1.34
C GLU A 53 3.25 3.71 1.66
N VAL A 54 2.97 2.52 2.21
CA VAL A 54 1.70 2.19 2.86
C VAL A 54 1.99 1.45 4.16
N GLN A 55 1.56 2.05 5.27
CA GLN A 55 1.55 1.47 6.60
C GLN A 55 0.14 0.99 6.93
N VAL A 56 0.05 -0.21 7.49
CA VAL A 56 -1.22 -0.80 7.95
C VAL A 56 -1.08 -1.14 9.42
N ASP A 57 -1.95 -0.58 10.25
CA ASP A 57 -2.06 -0.90 11.67
C ASP A 57 -3.33 -1.74 11.90
N ASN A 58 -3.18 -2.89 12.54
CA ASN A 58 -4.29 -3.74 12.97
C ASN A 58 -4.84 -3.21 14.31
N LEU A 59 -5.99 -2.52 14.27
CA LEU A 59 -6.57 -1.85 15.43
C LEU A 59 -7.40 -2.78 16.32
N SER A 60 -7.93 -3.86 15.76
CA SER A 60 -8.78 -4.83 16.46
C SER A 60 -7.99 -5.95 17.13
N ALA A 61 -6.68 -6.08 16.83
CA ALA A 61 -5.83 -7.17 17.30
C ALA A 61 -6.38 -8.59 16.97
N ASP A 62 -7.23 -8.68 15.95
CA ASP A 62 -7.78 -9.91 15.40
C ASP A 62 -7.37 -10.07 13.93
N GLY A 63 -7.56 -11.29 13.40
CA GLY A 63 -7.29 -11.59 12.00
C GLY A 63 -5.85 -11.29 11.57
N THR A 64 -5.70 -11.01 10.28
CA THR A 64 -4.43 -10.75 9.60
C THR A 64 -4.45 -9.42 8.86
N VAL A 65 -3.27 -8.90 8.55
CA VAL A 65 -3.05 -7.75 7.65
C VAL A 65 -1.91 -8.04 6.69
N GLY A 66 -2.03 -7.59 5.45
CA GLY A 66 -1.01 -7.69 4.40
C GLY A 66 -1.03 -6.45 3.53
N CYS A 67 0.03 -6.22 2.75
CA CYS A 67 0.06 -5.13 1.78
C CYS A 67 0.85 -5.49 0.52
N GLU A 68 0.47 -4.88 -0.60
CA GLU A 68 1.12 -5.04 -1.88
C GLU A 68 1.16 -3.69 -2.61
N ILE A 69 2.30 -3.40 -3.25
CA ILE A 69 2.49 -2.23 -4.11
C ILE A 69 2.72 -2.71 -5.53
N LEU A 70 1.89 -2.27 -6.46
CA LEU A 70 1.95 -2.65 -7.86
C LEU A 70 2.31 -1.47 -8.74
N VAL A 71 3.07 -1.74 -9.79
CA VAL A 71 3.42 -0.79 -10.85
C VAL A 71 2.98 -1.37 -12.18
N TYR A 72 2.07 -0.68 -12.87
CA TYR A 72 1.41 -1.19 -14.08
C TYR A 72 0.72 -2.56 -13.89
N GLY A 73 0.21 -2.82 -12.68
CA GLY A 73 -0.45 -4.08 -12.34
C GLY A 73 0.49 -5.22 -11.95
N GLU A 74 1.81 -5.00 -11.94
CA GLU A 74 2.80 -5.98 -11.50
C GLU A 74 3.28 -5.65 -10.07
N PRO A 75 3.27 -6.61 -9.13
CA PRO A 75 3.76 -6.37 -7.78
C PRO A 75 5.27 -6.12 -7.77
N ILE A 76 5.67 -5.02 -7.14
CA ILE A 76 7.08 -4.68 -6.90
C ILE A 76 7.47 -4.81 -5.43
N TYR A 77 6.49 -4.94 -4.54
CA TYR A 77 6.69 -5.17 -3.12
C TYR A 77 5.45 -5.82 -2.51
N THR A 78 5.65 -6.85 -1.69
CA THR A 78 4.57 -7.59 -1.05
C THR A 78 4.99 -7.97 0.37
N ILE A 79 4.10 -7.71 1.33
CA ILE A 79 4.10 -8.34 2.64
C ILE A 79 2.88 -9.24 2.68
N GLU A 80 3.14 -10.54 2.78
CA GLU A 80 2.11 -11.55 2.97
C GLU A 80 1.33 -11.30 4.27
N GLU A 81 0.10 -11.80 4.32
CA GLU A 81 -0.76 -11.63 5.48
C GLU A 81 -0.11 -12.17 6.77
N THR A 82 -0.04 -11.31 7.78
CA THR A 82 0.56 -11.58 9.09
C THR A 82 -0.36 -11.10 10.21
N THR A 83 -0.16 -11.63 11.41
CA THR A 83 -0.83 -11.21 12.65
C THR A 83 -0.15 -10.01 13.32
N ASP A 84 0.89 -9.44 12.70
CA ASP A 84 1.60 -8.29 13.24
C ASP A 84 0.66 -7.10 13.44
N SER A 85 0.88 -6.37 14.53
CA SER A 85 0.08 -5.18 14.85
C SER A 85 0.30 -4.03 13.86
N THR A 86 1.47 -3.96 13.22
CA THR A 86 1.81 -2.97 12.21
C THR A 86 2.70 -3.59 11.14
N ILE A 87 2.39 -3.31 9.88
CA ILE A 87 3.27 -3.60 8.73
C ILE A 87 3.49 -2.35 7.90
N THR A 88 4.56 -2.30 7.11
CA THR A 88 4.85 -1.17 6.22
C THR A 88 5.44 -1.67 4.91
N CYS A 89 4.70 -1.48 3.81
CA CYS A 89 5.22 -1.68 2.47
C CYS A 89 5.88 -0.39 1.97
N THR A 90 7.16 -0.47 1.61
CA THR A 90 7.93 0.65 1.06
C THR A 90 8.59 0.23 -0.24
N ALA A 91 8.44 1.05 -1.28
CA ALA A 91 9.04 0.79 -2.58
C ALA A 91 9.43 2.10 -3.28
N VAL A 92 10.16 1.97 -4.39
CA VAL A 92 10.51 3.11 -5.25
C VAL A 92 9.98 2.80 -6.66
N VAL A 93 9.40 3.79 -7.32
CA VAL A 93 8.94 3.65 -8.71
C VAL A 93 10.13 3.36 -9.64
N PRO A 94 10.16 2.21 -10.34
CA PRO A 94 11.33 1.73 -11.09
C PRO A 94 11.51 2.34 -12.48
#